data_AF-A0A9C9BZF0-F1
#
_entry.id   AF-A0A9C9BZF0-F1
#
_cell.length_a   1.000
_cell.length_b   1.000
_cell.length_c   1.000
_cell.angle_alpha   90.00
_cell.angle_beta   90.00
_cell.angle_gamma   90.00
#
_symmetry.space_group_name_H-M   'P 1'
#
loop_
_entity.id
_entity.type
_entity.pdbx_description
1 polymer ?
#
loop_
_entity_poly.entity_id
_entity_poly.type
_entity_poly.pdbx_seq_one_letter_code
_entity_poly.pdbx_strand_id
1 'polypeptide(L)'
;MLRTDERTIDTLLGKNNILVLIPHAHREHLQKDISPMAVLGHSLAAHLQCYAVINAKYKQSILDMADVRAIRKRKKVTNDFLTRIKQFKDEISENNLLPLVVLLQQRQETIRRKADLIFGYGQGERGREDRPHRPTISPTLLSKIRVAAEDQGFRTELADTASDICGRESHSLNQLFRQKNYVEGFYDPAVRSITITISPNLVEDRQQAEQTARRLTTVLSEFTDSMSLVRRVAMNAIDTVSKQDMRYIFRVHGENPQNDMIREAYIDELSRSIKRNGLLHPLVLLQKRDGRYKILCGFRRFQAIGRLGWEWVEAKAFKEEDFTTEDFFNISLA
;
A
#
# COMPACT_ATOMS: atom_id res chain seq x y z
N MET A 1 -18.34 6.43 -2.00
CA MET A 1 -18.62 7.78 -2.56
C MET A 1 -17.32 8.59 -2.45
N LEU A 2 -16.54 8.67 -3.53
CA LEU A 2 -15.22 9.34 -3.55
C LEU A 2 -15.43 10.85 -3.41
N ARG A 3 -14.70 11.50 -2.50
CA ARG A 3 -14.71 12.97 -2.35
C ARG A 3 -14.22 13.62 -3.64
N THR A 4 -15.10 14.38 -4.28
CA THR A 4 -14.78 15.47 -5.20
C THR A 4 -14.20 16.63 -4.39
N ASP A 5 -12.92 16.98 -4.59
CA ASP A 5 -12.43 18.38 -4.81
C ASP A 5 -10.97 18.69 -4.44
N GLU A 6 -10.15 17.78 -3.91
CA GLU A 6 -8.71 18.05 -3.76
C GLU A 6 -7.84 17.01 -4.46
N ARG A 7 -7.02 17.46 -5.41
CA ARG A 7 -6.01 16.62 -6.06
C ARG A 7 -4.93 16.26 -5.05
N THR A 8 -4.90 14.99 -4.63
CA THR A 8 -4.00 14.47 -3.59
C THR A 8 -3.04 13.41 -4.11
N ILE A 9 -2.08 13.03 -3.26
CA ILE A 9 -1.41 11.74 -3.41
C ILE A 9 -2.26 10.78 -2.59
N ASP A 10 -2.90 9.84 -3.26
CA ASP A 10 -3.83 8.91 -2.64
C ASP A 10 -3.05 7.68 -2.18
N THR A 11 -3.36 7.22 -0.96
CA THR A 11 -2.78 6.01 -0.40
C THR A 11 -3.88 5.06 0.00
N LEU A 12 -3.85 3.84 -0.51
CA LEU A 12 -4.80 2.78 -0.19
C LEU A 12 -4.08 1.65 0.55
N LEU A 13 -4.70 1.18 1.63
CA LEU A 13 -4.24 0.04 2.40
C LEU A 13 -4.65 -1.27 1.74
N GLY A 14 -3.72 -2.23 1.68
CA GLY A 14 -3.96 -3.57 1.17
C GLY A 14 -4.08 -4.64 2.25
N LYS A 15 -4.24 -5.87 1.78
CA LYS A 15 -4.35 -7.12 2.56
C LYS A 15 -3.47 -8.24 1.98
N ASN A 16 -2.60 -7.92 1.02
CA ASN A 16 -1.74 -8.88 0.34
C ASN A 16 -0.36 -8.28 0.02
N ASN A 17 0.51 -9.11 -0.54
CA ASN A 17 1.87 -8.78 -0.93
C ASN A 17 2.04 -7.77 -2.08
N ILE A 18 0.96 -7.29 -2.71
CA ILE A 18 1.04 -6.41 -3.87
C ILE A 18 0.98 -4.93 -3.45
N LEU A 19 1.90 -4.13 -4.02
CA LEU A 19 1.94 -2.68 -3.90
C LEU A 19 1.88 -2.02 -5.29
N VAL A 20 0.76 -1.40 -5.63
CA VAL A 20 0.55 -0.68 -6.88
C VAL A 20 1.05 0.75 -6.77
N LEU A 21 1.90 1.17 -7.71
CA LEU A 21 2.42 2.53 -7.78
C LEU A 21 1.98 3.19 -9.08
N ILE A 22 1.36 4.37 -9.00
CA ILE A 22 1.02 5.19 -10.16
C ILE A 22 1.63 6.58 -10.00
N PRO A 23 2.85 6.82 -10.53
CA PRO A 23 3.54 8.09 -10.37
C PRO A 23 2.87 9.23 -11.15
N HIS A 24 2.10 8.91 -12.18
CA HIS A 24 1.45 9.90 -13.04
C HIS A 24 -0.02 9.54 -13.29
N ALA A 25 -0.90 10.02 -12.42
CA ALA A 25 -2.34 9.93 -12.60
C ALA A 25 -3.00 11.32 -12.76
N HIS A 26 -2.21 12.39 -12.88
CA HIS A 26 -2.74 13.72 -13.15
C HIS A 26 -3.05 13.92 -14.64
N ARG A 27 -4.19 14.56 -14.97
CA ARG A 27 -4.52 14.96 -16.35
C ARG A 27 -4.75 16.47 -16.43
N GLU A 28 -4.08 17.14 -17.37
CA GLU A 28 -4.00 18.61 -17.41
C GLU A 28 -5.34 19.32 -17.62
N HIS A 29 -6.28 18.70 -18.34
CA HIS A 29 -7.53 19.32 -18.80
C HIS A 29 -8.78 19.00 -17.97
N LEU A 30 -8.70 18.07 -17.00
CA LEU A 30 -9.84 17.71 -16.16
C LEU A 30 -9.80 18.53 -14.87
N GLN A 31 -10.45 19.70 -14.86
CA GLN A 31 -10.44 20.59 -13.68
C GLN A 31 -11.21 20.01 -12.48
N LYS A 32 -12.22 19.14 -12.71
CA LYS A 32 -13.06 18.58 -11.64
C LYS A 32 -13.19 17.06 -11.62
N ASP A 33 -12.78 16.37 -12.69
CA ASP A 33 -12.90 14.91 -12.78
C ASP A 33 -11.61 14.17 -12.44
N ILE A 34 -11.77 13.05 -11.72
CA ILE A 34 -10.70 12.09 -11.46
C ILE A 34 -10.22 11.53 -12.80
N SER A 35 -8.92 11.51 -13.05
CA SER A 35 -8.39 11.00 -14.32
C SER A 35 -8.70 9.51 -14.48
N PRO A 36 -8.87 9.00 -15.71
CA PRO A 36 -9.03 7.57 -15.96
C PRO A 36 -7.89 6.72 -15.38
N MET A 37 -6.64 7.20 -15.39
CA MET A 37 -5.52 6.48 -14.79
C MET A 37 -5.64 6.40 -13.26
N ALA A 38 -6.14 7.46 -12.62
CA ALA A 38 -6.45 7.44 -11.19
C ALA A 38 -7.62 6.49 -10.92
N VAL A 39 -8.68 6.50 -11.73
CA VAL A 39 -9.80 5.55 -11.64
C VAL A 39 -9.29 4.12 -11.72
N LEU A 40 -8.44 3.80 -12.71
CA LEU A 40 -7.84 2.48 -12.86
C LEU A 40 -7.11 2.05 -11.58
N GLY A 41 -6.28 2.93 -11.01
CA GLY A 41 -5.55 2.63 -9.78
C GLY A 41 -6.44 2.37 -8.58
N HIS A 42 -7.45 3.22 -8.37
CA HIS A 42 -8.40 3.07 -7.27
C HIS A 42 -9.23 1.79 -7.41
N SER A 43 -9.77 1.52 -8.60
CA SER A 43 -10.56 0.32 -8.87
C SER A 43 -9.72 -0.95 -8.75
N LEU A 44 -8.47 -0.94 -9.25
CA LEU A 44 -7.57 -2.09 -9.13
C LEU A 44 -7.25 -2.37 -7.66
N ALA A 45 -6.86 -1.34 -6.90
CA ALA A 45 -6.55 -1.48 -5.49
C ALA A 45 -7.75 -1.97 -4.66
N ALA A 46 -8.95 -1.47 -4.98
CA ALA A 46 -10.19 -1.89 -4.31
C ALA A 46 -10.54 -3.35 -4.60
N HIS A 47 -10.54 -3.77 -5.87
CA HIS A 47 -10.90 -5.14 -6.25
C HIS A 47 -9.84 -6.17 -5.81
N LEU A 48 -8.56 -5.83 -5.96
CA LEU A 48 -7.44 -6.71 -5.58
C LEU A 48 -7.16 -6.66 -4.07
N GLN A 49 -7.73 -5.69 -3.36
CA GLN A 49 -7.43 -5.40 -1.95
C GLN A 49 -5.92 -5.25 -1.70
N CYS A 50 -5.20 -4.61 -2.63
CA CYS A 50 -3.75 -4.41 -2.54
C CYS A 50 -3.40 -3.01 -2.04
N TYR A 51 -2.14 -2.81 -1.64
CA TYR A 51 -1.66 -1.48 -1.27
C TYR A 51 -1.51 -0.63 -2.53
N ALA A 52 -1.76 0.67 -2.44
CA ALA A 52 -1.51 1.56 -3.56
C ALA A 52 -1.06 2.96 -3.15
N VAL A 53 -0.18 3.56 -3.96
CA VAL A 53 0.18 4.98 -3.88
C VAL A 53 0.02 5.60 -5.27
N ILE A 54 -0.91 6.56 -5.38
CA ILE A 54 -1.37 7.13 -6.65
C ILE A 54 -1.17 8.65 -6.61
N ASN A 55 -0.37 9.18 -7.53
CA ASN A 55 -0.19 10.63 -7.65
C ASN A 55 -1.20 11.23 -8.63
N ALA A 56 -2.30 11.77 -8.10
CA ALA A 56 -3.24 12.65 -8.84
C ALA A 56 -2.93 14.15 -8.65
N LYS A 57 -2.02 14.49 -7.73
CA LYS A 57 -1.69 15.87 -7.34
C LYS A 57 -0.76 16.58 -8.29
N TYR A 58 0.42 16.04 -8.52
CA TYR A 58 1.50 16.71 -9.25
C TYR A 58 1.49 16.31 -10.72
N LYS A 59 1.56 17.32 -11.60
CA LYS A 59 1.76 17.13 -13.05
C LYS A 59 3.16 16.57 -13.31
N GLN A 60 3.28 15.64 -14.26
CA GLN A 60 4.58 15.13 -14.69
C GLN A 60 5.51 16.25 -15.20
N SER A 61 4.95 17.23 -15.92
CA SER A 61 5.68 18.41 -16.43
C SER A 61 6.29 19.29 -15.33
N ILE A 62 5.75 19.23 -14.11
CA ILE A 62 6.22 20.00 -12.94
C ILE A 62 7.13 19.14 -12.05
N LEU A 63 6.80 17.86 -11.94
CA LEU A 63 7.49 16.89 -11.11
C LEU A 63 7.31 15.48 -11.66
N ASP A 64 8.37 14.95 -12.26
CA ASP A 64 8.36 13.56 -12.70
C ASP A 64 8.54 12.62 -11.50
N MET A 65 7.42 12.04 -11.04
CA MET A 65 7.42 11.12 -9.91
C MET A 65 7.89 9.70 -10.27
N ALA A 66 8.19 9.41 -11.54
CA ALA A 66 8.91 8.20 -11.92
C ALA A 66 10.43 8.37 -11.79
N ASP A 67 10.94 9.58 -11.57
CA ASP A 67 12.36 9.86 -11.29
C ASP A 67 12.57 10.22 -9.80
N VAL A 68 13.22 9.33 -9.07
CA VAL A 68 13.49 9.49 -7.63
C VAL A 68 14.35 10.73 -7.35
N ARG A 69 15.20 11.18 -8.30
CA ARG A 69 16.01 12.41 -8.15
C ARG A 69 15.13 13.65 -8.04
N ALA A 70 14.04 13.67 -8.80
CA ALA A 70 13.11 14.79 -8.82
C ALA A 70 12.34 14.89 -7.50
N ILE A 71 12.00 13.74 -6.90
CA ILE A 71 11.24 13.66 -5.65
C ILE A 71 12.11 13.95 -4.42
N ARG A 72 13.32 13.38 -4.35
CA ARG A 72 14.18 13.43 -3.15
C ARG A 72 14.52 14.85 -2.68
N LYS A 73 14.59 15.81 -3.61
CA LYS A 73 14.88 17.21 -3.27
C LYS A 73 13.71 17.93 -2.59
N ARG A 74 12.50 17.34 -2.59
CA ARG A 74 11.26 17.96 -2.13
C ARG A 74 10.71 17.24 -0.90
N LYS A 75 11.13 17.65 0.29
CA LYS A 75 10.79 17.01 1.59
C LYS A 75 9.30 16.65 1.73
N LYS A 76 8.39 17.56 1.37
CA LYS A 76 6.93 17.30 1.42
C LYS A 76 6.52 16.15 0.51
N VAL A 77 7.01 16.13 -0.74
CA VAL A 77 6.68 15.04 -1.69
C VAL A 77 7.35 13.74 -1.28
N THR A 78 8.58 13.79 -0.77
CA THR A 78 9.24 12.61 -0.21
C THR A 78 8.39 11.97 0.89
N ASN A 79 7.89 12.77 1.84
CA ASN A 79 7.04 12.29 2.92
C ASN A 79 5.69 11.76 2.43
N ASP A 80 5.02 12.51 1.54
CA ASP A 80 3.68 12.16 1.05
C ASP A 80 3.69 10.96 0.09
N PHE A 81 4.82 10.68 -0.58
CA PHE A 81 4.93 9.65 -1.61
C PHE A 81 5.93 8.55 -1.25
N LEU A 82 7.24 8.84 -1.24
CA LEU A 82 8.28 7.82 -1.06
C LEU A 82 8.20 7.16 0.32
N THR A 83 8.02 7.94 1.37
CA THR A 83 7.88 7.40 2.73
C THR A 83 6.65 6.50 2.85
N ARG A 84 5.55 6.82 2.16
CA ARG A 84 4.35 5.98 2.11
C ARG A 84 4.61 4.66 1.38
N ILE A 85 5.32 4.70 0.26
CA ILE A 85 5.75 3.50 -0.48
C ILE A 85 6.58 2.58 0.42
N LYS A 86 7.55 3.15 1.16
CA LYS A 86 8.36 2.40 2.11
C LYS A 86 7.53 1.78 3.22
N GLN A 87 6.64 2.55 3.85
CA GLN A 87 5.77 2.06 4.93
C GLN A 87 4.94 0.85 4.48
N PHE A 88 4.31 0.91 3.31
CA PHE A 88 3.52 -0.22 2.80
C PHE A 88 4.39 -1.43 2.45
N LYS A 89 5.55 -1.20 1.83
CA LYS A 89 6.50 -2.28 1.56
C LYS A 89 6.97 -2.95 2.86
N ASP A 90 7.26 -2.18 3.90
CA ASP A 90 7.74 -2.70 5.18
C ASP A 90 6.63 -3.48 5.88
N GLU A 91 5.39 -2.98 5.86
CA GLU A 91 4.22 -3.67 6.42
C GLU A 91 4.00 -5.05 5.76
N ILE A 92 4.20 -5.14 4.44
CA ILE A 92 4.15 -6.42 3.71
C ILE A 92 5.27 -7.35 4.18
N SER A 93 6.51 -6.86 4.26
CA SER A 93 7.66 -7.67 4.69
C SER A 93 7.59 -8.13 6.14
N GLU A 94 7.11 -7.26 7.05
CA GLU A 94 6.91 -7.58 8.46
C GLU A 94 5.83 -8.68 8.65
N ASN A 95 4.90 -8.81 7.69
CA ASN A 95 3.96 -9.93 7.63
C ASN A 95 4.54 -11.19 6.97
N ASN A 96 5.88 -11.29 6.85
CA ASN A 96 6.62 -12.39 6.22
C ASN A 96 6.25 -12.64 4.75
N LEU A 97 5.73 -11.63 4.05
CA LEU A 97 5.45 -11.72 2.64
C LEU A 97 6.53 -11.04 1.81
N LEU A 98 6.75 -11.55 0.60
CA LEU A 98 7.68 -10.95 -0.34
C LEU A 98 6.96 -9.87 -1.17
N PRO A 99 7.32 -8.59 -1.06
CA PRO A 99 6.59 -7.53 -1.76
C PRO A 99 6.72 -7.66 -3.29
N LEU A 100 5.59 -7.55 -3.98
CA LEU A 100 5.51 -7.39 -5.43
C LEU A 100 5.01 -5.98 -5.77
N VAL A 101 5.95 -5.12 -6.16
CA VAL A 101 5.68 -3.73 -6.54
C VAL A 101 5.31 -3.66 -8.02
N VAL A 102 4.10 -3.22 -8.31
CA VAL A 102 3.60 -3.07 -9.68
C VAL A 102 3.55 -1.58 -10.02
N LEU A 103 4.48 -1.12 -10.85
CA LEU A 103 4.52 0.26 -11.33
C LEU A 103 3.67 0.39 -12.60
N LEU A 104 2.55 1.10 -12.53
CA LEU A 104 1.70 1.36 -13.69
C LEU A 104 2.00 2.74 -14.28
N GLN A 105 2.22 2.77 -15.59
CA GLN A 105 2.45 4.01 -16.33
C GLN A 105 1.69 3.99 -17.66
N GLN A 106 1.38 5.17 -18.19
CA GLN A 106 0.77 5.32 -19.50
C GLN A 106 1.79 5.92 -20.48
N ARG A 107 1.93 5.32 -21.67
CA ARG A 107 2.82 5.82 -22.74
C ARG A 107 2.20 5.56 -24.11
N GLN A 108 2.45 6.45 -25.07
CA GLN A 108 2.01 6.30 -26.46
C GLN A 108 2.74 5.17 -27.22
N GLU A 109 3.87 4.69 -26.69
CA GLU A 109 4.68 3.63 -27.30
C GLU A 109 3.90 2.32 -27.51
N THR A 110 2.90 2.05 -26.67
CA THR A 110 1.99 0.90 -26.82
C THR A 110 1.23 0.93 -28.14
N ILE A 111 0.81 2.11 -28.59
CA ILE A 111 0.08 2.29 -29.85
C ILE A 111 1.00 1.97 -31.03
N ARG A 112 2.25 2.47 -31.00
CA ARG A 112 3.26 2.19 -32.03
C ARG A 112 3.54 0.70 -32.16
N ARG A 113 3.62 0.01 -31.02
CA ARG A 113 3.90 -1.43 -30.96
C ARG A 113 2.65 -2.31 -31.04
N LYS A 114 1.46 -1.72 -31.23
CA LYS A 114 0.16 -2.41 -31.28
C LYS A 114 -0.10 -3.34 -30.08
N ALA A 115 0.44 -2.98 -28.92
CA ALA A 115 0.30 -3.70 -27.66
C ALA A 115 -0.69 -3.00 -26.75
N ASP A 116 -1.40 -3.76 -25.94
CA ASP A 116 -2.26 -3.22 -24.89
C ASP A 116 -1.46 -2.99 -23.60
N LEU A 117 -0.54 -3.91 -23.29
CA LEU A 117 0.38 -3.84 -22.15
C LEU A 117 1.83 -4.08 -22.61
N ILE A 118 2.76 -3.22 -22.23
CA ILE A 118 4.21 -3.47 -22.38
C ILE A 118 4.82 -3.66 -21.00
N PHE A 119 5.43 -4.83 -20.78
CA PHE A 119 6.06 -5.18 -19.52
C PHE A 119 7.55 -4.79 -19.54
N GLY A 120 7.93 -3.93 -18.61
CA GLY A 120 9.32 -3.61 -18.30
C GLY A 120 9.94 -4.64 -17.36
N TYR A 121 11.23 -4.45 -17.09
CA TYR A 121 11.96 -5.31 -16.17
C TYR A 121 11.71 -4.87 -14.73
N GLY A 122 11.87 -5.80 -13.80
CA GLY A 122 11.89 -5.48 -12.38
C GLY A 122 13.15 -4.73 -11.97
N GLN A 123 13.17 -4.29 -10.72
CA GLN A 123 14.39 -3.76 -10.12
C GLN A 123 15.52 -4.77 -10.22
N GLY A 124 16.76 -4.33 -10.38
CA GLY A 124 17.83 -5.28 -10.60
C GLY A 124 19.19 -4.65 -10.82
N GLU A 125 20.21 -5.51 -10.86
CA GLU A 125 21.55 -5.08 -11.21
C GLU A 125 21.61 -4.80 -12.70
N ARG A 126 21.92 -3.55 -13.07
CA ARG A 126 22.12 -3.17 -14.47
C ARG A 126 23.18 -4.09 -15.09
N GLY A 127 22.84 -4.66 -16.24
CA GLY A 127 23.80 -5.42 -17.00
C GLY A 127 24.95 -4.55 -17.48
N ARG A 128 26.14 -5.13 -17.56
CA ARG A 128 27.29 -4.60 -18.30
C ARG A 128 27.37 -5.33 -19.65
N GLU A 129 28.21 -4.87 -20.57
CA GLU A 129 28.41 -5.58 -21.86
C GLU A 129 28.79 -7.05 -21.66
N ASP A 130 29.49 -7.37 -20.57
CA ASP A 130 29.93 -8.72 -20.21
C ASP A 130 28.95 -9.48 -19.28
N ARG A 131 27.90 -8.82 -18.77
CA ARG A 131 26.95 -9.42 -17.81
C ARG A 131 25.52 -8.94 -18.04
N PRO A 132 24.55 -9.82 -18.37
CA PRO A 132 23.18 -9.39 -18.61
C PRO A 132 22.51 -8.82 -17.34
N HIS A 133 21.50 -7.98 -17.55
CA HIS A 133 20.69 -7.41 -16.47
C HIS A 133 20.05 -8.54 -15.63
N ARG A 134 20.14 -8.42 -14.30
CA ARG A 134 19.57 -9.39 -13.34
C ARG A 134 18.40 -8.76 -12.58
N PRO A 135 17.18 -8.79 -13.14
CA PRO A 135 15.99 -8.30 -12.45
C PRO A 135 15.62 -9.23 -11.28
N THR A 136 14.98 -8.67 -10.26
CA THR A 136 14.43 -9.39 -9.10
C THR A 136 13.23 -10.23 -9.46
N ILE A 137 12.50 -9.83 -10.51
CA ILE A 137 11.47 -10.68 -11.09
C ILE A 137 12.17 -11.70 -12.01
N SER A 138 11.96 -12.99 -11.73
CA SER A 138 12.53 -14.03 -12.59
C SER A 138 11.85 -13.99 -13.97
N PRO A 139 12.56 -14.37 -15.06
CA PRO A 139 11.94 -14.49 -16.38
C PRO A 139 10.70 -15.38 -16.37
N THR A 140 10.72 -16.47 -15.61
CA THR A 140 9.57 -17.37 -15.45
C THR A 140 8.36 -16.69 -14.82
N LEU A 141 8.55 -15.91 -13.75
CA LEU A 141 7.45 -15.18 -13.10
C LEU A 141 6.89 -14.09 -14.03
N LEU A 142 7.77 -13.35 -14.70
CA LEU A 142 7.36 -12.36 -15.70
C LEU A 142 6.53 -13.00 -16.82
N SER A 143 6.97 -14.13 -17.37
CA SER A 143 6.23 -14.86 -18.40
C SER A 143 4.86 -15.32 -17.90
N LYS A 144 4.76 -15.81 -16.65
CA LYS A 144 3.46 -16.21 -16.06
C LYS A 144 2.49 -15.02 -15.98
N ILE A 145 2.94 -13.87 -15.49
CA ILE A 145 2.11 -12.66 -15.41
C ILE A 145 1.64 -12.23 -16.81
N ARG A 146 2.52 -12.33 -17.81
CA ARG A 146 2.18 -12.00 -19.20
C ARG A 146 1.13 -12.95 -19.77
N VAL A 147 1.31 -14.26 -19.61
CA VAL A 147 0.34 -15.26 -20.07
C VAL A 147 -1.02 -15.04 -19.40
N ALA A 148 -1.05 -14.81 -18.08
CA ALA A 148 -2.30 -14.49 -17.38
C ALA A 148 -2.97 -13.21 -17.95
N ALA A 149 -2.19 -12.21 -18.38
CA ALA A 149 -2.73 -11.04 -19.07
C ALA A 149 -3.28 -11.36 -20.47
N GLU A 150 -2.60 -12.22 -21.22
CA GLU A 150 -3.05 -12.70 -22.53
C GLU A 150 -4.33 -13.52 -22.43
N ASP A 151 -4.48 -14.35 -21.38
CA ASP A 151 -5.70 -15.09 -21.06
C ASP A 151 -6.87 -14.15 -20.73
N GLN A 152 -6.59 -12.96 -20.20
CA GLN A 152 -7.57 -11.88 -20.03
C GLN A 152 -7.76 -11.03 -21.29
N GLY A 153 -7.22 -11.46 -22.44
CA GLY A 153 -7.38 -10.85 -23.76
C GLY A 153 -6.52 -9.61 -23.99
N PHE A 154 -5.45 -9.38 -23.21
CA PHE A 154 -4.51 -8.29 -23.48
C PHE A 154 -3.47 -8.73 -24.50
N ARG A 155 -3.15 -7.89 -25.49
CA ARG A 155 -1.95 -8.06 -26.30
C ARG A 155 -0.74 -7.56 -25.52
N THR A 156 0.25 -8.42 -25.30
CA THR A 156 1.41 -8.07 -24.47
C THR A 156 2.72 -8.03 -25.25
N GLU A 157 3.62 -7.16 -24.82
CA GLU A 157 4.97 -7.01 -25.35
C GLU A 157 5.97 -6.84 -24.21
N LEU A 158 7.26 -7.06 -24.50
CA LEU A 158 8.35 -6.71 -23.58
C LEU A 158 8.96 -5.37 -23.98
N ALA A 159 9.26 -4.53 -22.99
CA ALA A 159 10.01 -3.30 -23.23
C ALA A 159 11.44 -3.64 -23.69
N ASP A 160 11.94 -2.90 -24.68
CA ASP A 160 13.37 -2.94 -24.99
C ASP A 160 14.15 -2.50 -23.75
N THR A 161 15.20 -3.23 -23.41
CA THR A 161 16.10 -2.86 -22.32
C THR A 161 16.71 -1.46 -22.50
N ALA A 162 16.86 -0.97 -23.74
CA ALA A 162 17.34 0.38 -24.01
C ALA A 162 16.28 1.48 -23.82
N SER A 163 15.00 1.11 -23.74
CA SER A 163 13.90 2.07 -23.59
C SER A 163 13.74 2.54 -22.15
N ASP A 164 13.33 3.80 -21.97
CA ASP A 164 12.96 4.40 -20.70
C ASP A 164 11.79 3.67 -20.00
N ILE A 165 10.88 3.07 -20.77
CA ILE A 165 9.70 2.36 -20.23
C ILE A 165 10.06 1.02 -19.58
N CYS A 166 11.29 0.53 -19.75
CA CYS A 166 11.72 -0.73 -19.15
C CYS A 166 12.04 -0.60 -17.65
N GLY A 167 12.19 0.63 -17.13
CA GLY A 167 12.36 0.90 -15.70
C GLY A 167 13.70 0.45 -15.11
N ARG A 168 14.73 0.21 -15.93
CA ARG A 168 16.04 -0.29 -15.46
C ARG A 168 16.99 0.80 -14.96
N GLU A 169 16.72 2.06 -15.27
CA GLU A 169 17.62 3.16 -14.95
C GLU A 169 17.71 3.42 -13.46
N SER A 170 18.92 3.70 -12.96
CA SER A 170 19.19 3.78 -11.52
C SER A 170 18.41 4.85 -10.76
N HIS A 171 17.84 5.83 -11.46
CA HIS A 171 17.00 6.88 -10.90
C HIS A 171 15.50 6.61 -11.06
N SER A 172 15.11 5.56 -11.79
CA SER A 172 13.73 5.17 -11.95
C SER A 172 13.11 4.76 -10.62
N LEU A 173 11.86 5.13 -10.38
CA LEU A 173 11.07 4.68 -9.23
C LEU A 173 10.99 3.16 -9.17
N ASN A 174 11.01 2.47 -10.32
CA ASN A 174 11.04 1.02 -10.37
C ASN A 174 12.28 0.44 -9.68
N GLN A 175 13.41 1.17 -9.59
CA GLN A 175 14.65 0.75 -8.93
C GLN A 175 14.73 1.17 -7.45
N LEU A 176 13.67 1.76 -6.88
CA LEU A 176 13.71 2.43 -5.57
C LEU A 176 14.37 1.60 -4.47
N PHE A 177 14.03 0.31 -4.36
CA PHE A 177 14.56 -0.54 -3.28
C PHE A 177 15.93 -1.16 -3.61
N ARG A 178 16.45 -0.99 -4.82
CA ARG A 178 17.83 -1.36 -5.19
C ARG A 178 18.82 -0.21 -5.03
N GLN A 179 18.32 1.02 -4.83
CA GLN A 179 19.14 2.21 -4.74
C GLN A 179 19.73 2.42 -3.33
N LYS A 180 20.98 2.01 -3.11
CA LYS A 180 21.68 2.26 -1.82
C LYS A 180 21.89 3.75 -1.50
N ASN A 181 22.08 4.58 -2.53
CA ASN A 181 22.60 5.94 -2.37
C ASN A 181 21.58 7.05 -2.70
N TYR A 182 20.34 6.68 -3.03
CA TYR A 182 19.32 7.67 -3.35
C TYR A 182 18.54 8.08 -2.12
N VAL A 183 17.88 7.16 -1.43
CA VAL A 183 17.09 7.49 -0.24
C VAL A 183 17.48 6.56 0.89
N GLU A 184 17.95 7.14 1.99
CA GLU A 184 18.44 6.38 3.14
C GLU A 184 17.33 5.47 3.71
N GLY A 185 17.69 4.23 4.02
CA GLY A 185 16.78 3.23 4.57
C GLY A 185 15.85 2.54 3.57
N PHE A 186 15.91 2.85 2.27
CA PHE A 186 15.06 2.20 1.26
C PHE A 186 15.66 0.93 0.66
N TYR A 187 16.95 0.66 0.86
CA TYR A 187 17.59 -0.48 0.23
C TYR A 187 17.02 -1.81 0.74
N ASP A 188 16.25 -2.47 -0.11
CA ASP A 188 15.75 -3.82 0.05
C ASP A 188 15.82 -4.57 -1.30
N PRO A 189 16.88 -5.36 -1.51
CA PRO A 189 17.07 -6.08 -2.75
C PRO A 189 16.10 -7.26 -2.92
N ALA A 190 15.40 -7.70 -1.87
CA ALA A 190 14.48 -8.82 -1.95
C ALA A 190 13.16 -8.43 -2.61
N VAL A 191 12.74 -7.16 -2.51
CA VAL A 191 11.53 -6.64 -3.16
C VAL A 191 11.52 -7.03 -4.64
N ARG A 192 10.40 -7.56 -5.12
CA ARG A 192 10.19 -7.75 -6.55
C ARG A 192 9.46 -6.54 -7.08
N SER A 193 9.83 -6.08 -8.27
CA SER A 193 9.04 -5.08 -8.96
C SER A 193 8.84 -5.45 -10.43
N ILE A 194 7.86 -4.80 -11.05
CA ILE A 194 7.60 -4.88 -12.47
C ILE A 194 7.00 -3.54 -12.92
N THR A 195 7.37 -3.10 -14.12
CA THR A 195 6.73 -1.95 -14.76
C THR A 195 5.72 -2.46 -15.79
N ILE A 196 4.48 -1.98 -15.74
CA ILE A 196 3.46 -2.26 -16.74
C ILE A 196 3.06 -0.95 -17.39
N THR A 197 3.39 -0.83 -18.67
CA THR A 197 3.02 0.31 -19.50
C THR A 197 1.67 0.01 -20.15
N ILE A 198 0.66 0.79 -19.80
CA ILE A 198 -0.72 0.62 -20.23
C ILE A 198 -0.99 1.50 -21.45
N SER A 199 -1.66 0.93 -22.44
CA SER A 199 -2.07 1.67 -23.63
C SER A 199 -3.10 2.76 -23.31
N PRO A 200 -3.00 3.95 -23.93
CA PRO A 200 -4.00 5.00 -23.74
C PRO A 200 -5.44 4.55 -24.03
N ASN A 201 -5.63 3.63 -24.98
CA ASN A 201 -6.93 3.10 -25.37
C ASN A 201 -7.58 2.17 -24.33
N LEU A 202 -6.87 1.82 -23.25
CA LEU A 202 -7.41 1.04 -22.13
C LEU A 202 -7.90 1.92 -20.98
N VAL A 203 -7.60 3.23 -21.03
CA VAL A 203 -7.83 4.22 -19.98
C VAL A 203 -8.21 5.56 -20.61
N GLU A 204 -8.98 5.54 -21.69
CA GLU A 204 -9.41 6.76 -22.38
C GLU A 204 -10.43 7.53 -21.52
N ASP A 205 -11.36 6.76 -20.94
CA ASP A 205 -12.46 7.20 -20.09
C ASP A 205 -12.57 6.35 -18.81
N ARG A 206 -13.52 6.74 -17.95
CA ARG A 206 -13.78 6.09 -16.66
C ARG A 206 -14.18 4.61 -16.81
N GLN A 207 -15.06 4.29 -17.76
CA GLN A 207 -15.61 2.96 -17.93
C GLN A 207 -14.52 1.99 -18.41
N GLN A 208 -13.71 2.40 -19.40
CA GLN A 208 -12.57 1.63 -19.88
C GLN A 208 -11.55 1.41 -18.76
N ALA A 209 -11.25 2.45 -17.97
CA ALA A 209 -10.34 2.33 -16.83
C ALA A 209 -10.83 1.31 -15.78
N GLU A 210 -12.13 1.34 -15.44
CA GLU A 210 -12.73 0.37 -14.51
C GLU A 210 -12.72 -1.05 -15.08
N GLN A 211 -12.99 -1.23 -16.37
CA GLN A 211 -12.94 -2.53 -17.04
C GLN A 211 -11.51 -3.08 -17.09
N THR A 212 -10.53 -2.24 -17.45
CA THR A 212 -9.11 -2.61 -17.45
C THR A 212 -8.65 -2.97 -16.04
N ALA A 213 -9.07 -2.24 -15.02
CA ALA A 213 -8.78 -2.57 -13.63
C ALA A 213 -9.33 -3.95 -13.23
N ARG A 214 -10.56 -4.30 -13.63
CA ARG A 214 -11.15 -5.64 -13.37
C ARG A 214 -10.33 -6.74 -14.03
N ARG A 215 -9.97 -6.58 -15.30
CA ARG A 215 -9.13 -7.56 -16.02
C ARG A 215 -7.77 -7.71 -15.36
N LEU A 216 -7.09 -6.60 -15.04
CA LEU A 216 -5.82 -6.62 -14.31
C LEU A 216 -5.94 -7.22 -12.90
N THR A 217 -7.10 -7.08 -12.24
CA THR A 217 -7.35 -7.73 -10.96
C THR A 217 -7.31 -9.25 -11.13
N THR A 218 -8.00 -9.79 -12.13
CA THR A 218 -7.95 -11.22 -12.43
C THR A 218 -6.52 -11.69 -12.68
N VAL A 219 -5.76 -10.97 -13.53
CA VAL A 219 -4.34 -11.26 -13.79
C VAL A 219 -3.52 -11.30 -12.51
N LEU A 220 -3.61 -10.25 -11.68
CA LEU A 220 -2.74 -10.11 -10.52
C LEU A 220 -3.18 -10.95 -9.32
N SER A 221 -4.44 -11.39 -9.27
CA SER A 221 -4.98 -12.19 -8.16
C SER A 221 -4.24 -13.52 -7.98
N GLU A 222 -3.75 -14.12 -9.08
CA GLU A 222 -2.97 -15.35 -9.09
C GLU A 222 -1.60 -15.22 -8.40
N PHE A 223 -1.15 -13.99 -8.16
CA PHE A 223 0.15 -13.67 -7.57
C PHE A 223 0.02 -13.03 -6.19
N THR A 224 -1.17 -13.07 -5.59
CA THR A 224 -1.41 -12.55 -4.25
C THR A 224 -1.09 -13.60 -3.18
N ASP A 225 -0.33 -13.17 -2.17
CA ASP A 225 -0.21 -13.87 -0.90
C ASP A 225 -0.99 -13.08 0.16
N SER A 226 -1.88 -13.74 0.90
CA SER A 226 -2.74 -13.08 1.88
C SER A 226 -1.96 -12.72 3.16
N MET A 227 -2.28 -11.56 3.72
CA MET A 227 -1.71 -11.11 4.99
C MET A 227 -2.60 -11.47 6.18
N SER A 228 -1.97 -11.63 7.35
CA SER A 228 -2.66 -11.82 8.63
C SER A 228 -3.46 -10.58 9.10
N LEU A 229 -3.43 -9.48 8.33
CA LEU A 229 -4.03 -8.16 8.62
C LEU A 229 -3.56 -7.51 9.92
N VAL A 230 -2.45 -7.98 10.49
CA VAL A 230 -1.81 -7.35 11.64
C VAL A 230 -0.88 -6.25 11.13
N ARG A 231 -1.15 -5.02 11.57
CA ARG A 231 -0.43 -3.80 11.21
C ARG A 231 0.24 -3.20 12.43
N ARG A 232 1.39 -2.54 12.24
CA ARG A 232 1.98 -1.69 13.28
C ARG A 232 1.29 -0.34 13.29
N VAL A 233 0.69 0.00 14.43
CA VAL A 233 -0.01 1.27 14.64
C VAL A 233 0.73 2.05 15.71
N ALA A 234 0.97 3.34 15.44
CA ALA A 234 1.60 4.22 16.42
C ALA A 234 0.67 4.38 17.61
N MET A 235 1.20 4.26 18.84
CA MET A 235 0.39 4.40 20.05
C MET A 235 -0.28 5.79 20.13
N ASN A 236 0.39 6.83 19.63
CA ASN A 236 -0.14 8.20 19.59
C ASN A 236 -1.20 8.44 18.51
N ALA A 237 -1.38 7.52 17.56
CA ALA A 237 -2.42 7.59 16.54
C ALA A 237 -3.74 6.96 17.00
N ILE A 238 -3.76 6.34 18.19
CA ILE A 238 -4.94 5.69 18.77
C ILE A 238 -5.63 6.67 19.72
N ASP A 239 -6.84 7.07 19.37
CA ASP A 239 -7.66 8.00 20.15
C ASP A 239 -8.24 7.31 21.40
N THR A 240 -8.03 7.94 22.55
CA THR A 240 -8.54 7.47 23.86
C THR A 240 -9.24 8.56 24.67
N VAL A 241 -9.35 9.78 24.12
CA VAL A 241 -9.63 10.99 24.91
C VAL A 241 -11.13 11.32 25.01
N SER A 242 -11.96 10.95 24.04
CA SER A 242 -13.38 11.26 24.11
C SER A 242 -14.17 10.16 24.84
N LYS A 243 -15.09 10.54 25.74
CA LYS A 243 -16.03 9.60 26.39
C LYS A 243 -16.87 8.82 25.37
N GLN A 244 -17.05 9.34 24.16
CA GLN A 244 -17.74 8.65 23.06
C GLN A 244 -16.88 7.55 22.44
N ASP A 245 -15.56 7.73 22.34
CA ASP A 245 -14.63 6.70 21.85
C ASP A 245 -14.48 5.54 22.85
N MET A 246 -14.76 5.79 24.14
CA MET A 246 -14.76 4.77 25.20
C MET A 246 -16.07 3.96 25.31
N ARG A 247 -17.15 4.35 24.62
CA ARG A 247 -18.45 3.65 24.68
C ARG A 247 -18.40 2.19 24.22
N TYR A 248 -17.41 1.86 23.42
CA TYR A 248 -17.24 0.55 22.79
C TYR A 248 -16.30 -0.37 23.58
N ILE A 249 -15.71 0.12 24.67
CA ILE A 249 -14.90 -0.69 25.59
C ILE A 249 -15.87 -1.46 26.47
N PHE A 250 -16.13 -2.72 26.11
CA PHE A 250 -17.06 -3.57 26.85
C PHE A 250 -16.69 -3.67 28.34
N ARG A 251 -17.65 -3.25 29.17
CA ARG A 251 -17.74 -3.42 30.63
C ARG A 251 -16.74 -2.64 31.49
N VAL A 252 -17.12 -1.42 31.83
CA VAL A 252 -16.83 -0.85 33.16
C VAL A 252 -18.08 -1.03 34.01
N HIS A 253 -18.17 -2.13 34.77
CA HIS A 253 -19.19 -2.25 35.82
C HIS A 253 -18.71 -1.48 37.06
N GLY A 254 -19.54 -0.52 37.51
CA GLY A 254 -19.50 0.15 38.81
C GLY A 254 -18.28 1.03 39.08
N GLU A 255 -18.53 2.32 39.33
CA GLU A 255 -17.56 3.21 39.97
C GLU A 255 -17.43 2.80 41.45
N ASN A 256 -16.38 2.04 41.78
CA ASN A 256 -16.01 1.69 43.16
C ASN A 256 -14.48 1.69 43.28
N PRO A 257 -13.88 2.44 44.21
CA PRO A 257 -12.42 2.51 44.43
C PRO A 257 -11.73 1.14 44.55
N GLN A 258 -12.37 0.12 45.14
CA GLN A 258 -11.82 -1.23 45.22
C GLN A 258 -11.65 -1.89 43.84
N ASN A 259 -12.57 -1.63 42.90
CA ASN A 259 -12.52 -2.18 41.55
C ASN A 259 -11.37 -1.56 40.75
N ASP A 260 -11.02 -0.30 41.02
CA ASP A 260 -9.93 0.37 40.32
C ASP A 260 -8.57 -0.15 40.77
N MET A 261 -8.36 -0.41 42.06
CA MET A 261 -7.11 -1.02 42.54
C MET A 261 -6.87 -2.42 41.95
N ILE A 262 -7.93 -3.23 41.83
CA ILE A 262 -7.86 -4.56 41.20
C ILE A 262 -7.57 -4.45 39.69
N ARG A 263 -8.19 -3.48 39.00
CA ARG A 263 -7.92 -3.20 37.58
C ARG A 263 -6.47 -2.80 37.33
N GLU A 264 -5.95 -1.91 38.17
CA GLU A 264 -4.57 -1.42 38.08
C GLU A 264 -3.55 -2.56 38.24
N ALA A 265 -3.76 -3.43 39.24
CA ALA A 265 -2.92 -4.61 39.45
C ALA A 265 -2.97 -5.60 38.28
N TYR A 266 -4.15 -5.80 37.67
CA TYR A 266 -4.32 -6.65 36.49
C TYR A 266 -3.58 -6.08 35.26
N ILE A 267 -3.62 -4.76 35.06
CA ILE A 267 -2.89 -4.12 33.95
C ILE A 267 -1.36 -4.25 34.17
N ASP A 268 -0.87 -4.15 35.41
CA ASP A 268 0.55 -4.36 35.72
C ASP A 268 1.02 -5.78 35.47
N GLU A 269 0.21 -6.77 35.80
CA GLU A 269 0.50 -8.17 35.49
C GLU A 269 0.51 -8.40 33.97
N LEU A 270 -0.47 -7.87 33.25
CA LEU A 270 -0.54 -7.95 31.80
C LEU A 270 0.67 -7.27 31.14
N SER A 271 1.09 -6.11 31.66
CA SER A 271 2.29 -5.39 31.20
C SER A 271 3.55 -6.24 31.37
N ARG A 272 3.72 -6.89 32.54
CA ARG A 272 4.82 -7.83 32.79
C ARG A 272 4.78 -9.04 31.86
N SER A 273 3.59 -9.59 31.57
CA SER A 273 3.41 -10.70 30.64
C SER A 273 3.78 -10.30 29.21
N ILE A 274 3.28 -9.15 28.73
CA ILE A 274 3.61 -8.62 27.39
C ILE A 274 5.11 -8.34 27.27
N LYS A 275 5.75 -7.80 28.31
CA LYS A 275 7.21 -7.58 28.32
C LYS A 275 8.01 -8.89 28.18
N ARG A 276 7.49 -9.99 28.73
CA ARG A 276 8.17 -11.31 28.70
C ARG A 276 7.91 -12.08 27.41
N ASN A 277 6.66 -12.09 26.97
CA ASN A 277 6.17 -13.01 25.94
C ASN A 277 5.80 -12.31 24.61
N GLY A 278 5.86 -10.97 24.57
CA GLY A 278 5.29 -10.19 23.48
C GLY A 278 3.78 -10.08 23.56
N LEU A 279 3.19 -9.37 22.58
CA LEU A 279 1.75 -9.23 22.46
C LEU A 279 1.16 -10.45 21.76
N LEU A 280 0.66 -11.43 22.53
CA LEU A 280 0.13 -12.68 21.97
C LEU A 280 -1.09 -12.50 21.06
N HIS A 281 -1.92 -11.51 21.36
CA HIS A 281 -3.09 -11.18 20.56
C HIS A 281 -3.03 -9.70 20.18
N PRO A 282 -3.15 -9.35 18.88
CA PRO A 282 -3.11 -7.97 18.44
C PRO A 282 -4.34 -7.20 18.94
N LEU A 283 -4.22 -5.88 19.04
CA LEU A 283 -5.39 -5.02 19.24
C LEU A 283 -6.35 -5.14 18.05
N VAL A 284 -7.62 -4.81 18.26
CA VAL A 284 -8.56 -4.63 17.15
C VAL A 284 -8.93 -3.16 17.09
N LEU A 285 -8.61 -2.52 15.97
CA LEU A 285 -8.75 -1.08 15.79
C LEU A 285 -9.68 -0.76 14.61
N LEU A 286 -10.35 0.37 14.71
CA LEU A 286 -11.13 0.99 13.64
C LEU A 286 -10.44 2.27 13.20
N GLN A 287 -9.94 2.32 11.97
CA GLN A 287 -9.34 3.51 11.37
C GLN A 287 -10.43 4.50 10.95
N LYS A 288 -10.36 5.71 11.51
CA LYS A 288 -11.17 6.87 11.15
C LYS A 288 -10.71 7.46 9.83
N ARG A 289 -11.58 8.27 9.21
CA ARG A 289 -11.28 9.00 7.96
C ARG A 289 -10.10 9.97 8.05
N ASP A 290 -9.76 10.46 9.25
CA ASP A 290 -8.63 11.35 9.49
C ASP A 290 -7.28 10.61 9.67
N GLY A 291 -7.30 9.28 9.56
CA GLY A 291 -6.12 8.42 9.70
C GLY A 291 -5.82 7.98 11.14
N ARG A 292 -6.55 8.48 12.14
CA ARG A 292 -6.45 8.01 13.54
C ARG A 292 -7.25 6.73 13.75
N TYR A 293 -7.05 6.08 14.90
CA TYR A 293 -7.65 4.79 15.21
C TYR A 293 -8.50 4.86 16.48
N LYS A 294 -9.61 4.12 16.50
CA LYS A 294 -10.38 3.78 17.72
C LYS A 294 -10.08 2.35 18.12
N ILE A 295 -10.11 2.06 19.42
CA ILE A 295 -10.00 0.68 19.92
C ILE A 295 -11.39 0.03 19.89
N LEU A 296 -11.51 -1.09 19.18
CA LEU A 296 -12.69 -1.95 19.20
C LEU A 296 -12.54 -3.04 20.27
N CYS A 297 -11.37 -3.70 20.32
CA CYS A 297 -11.06 -4.73 21.31
C CYS A 297 -9.59 -4.63 21.76
N GLY A 298 -9.33 -5.01 23.01
CA GLY A 298 -7.99 -5.05 23.59
C GLY A 298 -7.58 -3.82 24.40
N PHE A 299 -8.53 -3.02 24.90
CA PHE A 299 -8.22 -1.79 25.67
C PHE A 299 -7.24 -2.01 26.83
N ARG A 300 -7.38 -3.11 27.59
CA ARG A 300 -6.44 -3.44 28.68
C ARG A 300 -5.02 -3.73 28.16
N ARG A 301 -4.89 -4.37 27.00
CA ARG A 301 -3.60 -4.59 26.33
C ARG A 301 -2.99 -3.25 25.91
N PHE A 302 -3.79 -2.36 25.34
CA PHE A 302 -3.35 -1.00 25.02
C PHE A 302 -2.82 -0.25 26.25
N GLN A 303 -3.54 -0.28 27.38
CA GLN A 303 -3.08 0.34 28.63
C GLN A 303 -1.76 -0.28 29.14
N ALA A 304 -1.66 -1.61 29.13
CA ALA A 304 -0.46 -2.33 29.54
C ALA A 304 0.76 -1.99 28.67
N ILE A 305 0.57 -1.85 27.36
CA ILE A 305 1.60 -1.44 26.38
C ILE A 305 2.01 0.02 26.61
N GLY A 306 1.05 0.90 26.90
CA GLY A 306 1.33 2.29 27.28
C GLY A 306 2.26 2.39 28.48
N ARG A 307 2.10 1.53 29.50
CA ARG A 307 3.02 1.47 30.66
C ARG A 307 4.43 1.01 30.30
N LEU A 308 4.59 0.22 29.25
CA LEU A 308 5.90 -0.22 28.77
C LEU A 308 6.61 0.86 27.94
N GLY A 309 5.94 1.97 27.61
CA GLY A 309 6.51 3.04 26.79
C GLY A 309 6.75 2.63 25.34
N TRP A 310 6.03 1.62 24.83
CA TRP A 310 6.16 1.22 23.44
C TRP A 310 5.61 2.32 22.53
N GLU A 311 6.33 2.63 21.45
CA GLU A 311 5.87 3.61 20.46
C GLU A 311 4.84 3.04 19.48
N TRP A 312 4.85 1.72 19.29
CA TRP A 312 4.07 1.01 18.29
C TRP A 312 3.40 -0.22 18.89
N VAL A 313 2.24 -0.60 18.33
CA VAL A 313 1.51 -1.80 18.71
C VAL A 313 1.02 -2.55 17.47
N GLU A 314 1.03 -3.88 17.55
CA GLU A 314 0.42 -4.75 16.55
C GLU A 314 -1.11 -4.75 16.70
N ALA A 315 -1.80 -4.46 15.59
CA ALA A 315 -3.24 -4.32 15.57
C ALA A 315 -3.85 -4.83 14.26
N LYS A 316 -4.98 -5.54 14.37
CA LYS A 316 -5.92 -5.73 13.26
C LYS A 316 -6.70 -4.45 13.07
N ALA A 317 -6.48 -3.76 11.97
CA ALA A 317 -7.15 -2.49 11.66
C ALA A 317 -8.19 -2.66 10.57
N PHE A 318 -9.42 -2.23 10.86
CA PHE A 318 -10.54 -2.13 9.94
C PHE A 318 -10.77 -0.68 9.56
N LYS A 319 -11.30 -0.40 8.36
CA LYS A 319 -11.70 0.95 7.99
C LYS A 319 -13.14 1.22 8.42
N GLU A 320 -13.41 2.40 8.96
CA GLU A 320 -14.77 2.82 9.38
C GLU A 320 -15.79 2.79 8.24
N GLU A 321 -15.36 2.98 6.99
CA GLU A 321 -16.22 2.91 5.80
C GLU A 321 -16.68 1.49 5.42
N ASP A 322 -15.90 0.48 5.81
CA ASP A 322 -16.12 -0.93 5.46
C ASP A 322 -16.70 -1.74 6.63
N PHE A 323 -17.01 -1.08 7.75
CA PHE A 323 -17.35 -1.74 9.01
C PHE A 323 -18.84 -1.65 9.30
N THR A 324 -19.51 -2.80 9.43
CA THR A 324 -20.94 -2.85 9.73
C THR A 324 -21.20 -2.98 11.23
N THR A 325 -22.45 -2.72 11.64
CA THR A 325 -22.89 -2.98 13.02
C THR A 325 -22.77 -4.46 13.39
N GLU A 326 -22.95 -5.37 12.43
CA GLU A 326 -22.82 -6.82 12.65
C GLU A 326 -21.36 -7.23 12.90
N ASP A 327 -20.42 -6.68 12.13
CA ASP A 327 -18.98 -6.87 12.37
C ASP A 327 -18.59 -6.41 13.78
N PHE A 328 -19.16 -5.29 14.23
CA PHE A 328 -18.95 -4.77 15.56
C PHE A 328 -19.40 -5.78 16.64
N PHE A 329 -20.60 -6.35 16.51
CA PHE A 329 -21.10 -7.35 17.46
C PHE A 329 -20.24 -8.61 17.47
N ASN A 330 -19.89 -9.16 16.31
CA ASN A 330 -19.09 -10.38 16.21
C ASN A 330 -17.69 -10.20 16.82
N ILE A 331 -17.05 -9.05 16.59
CA ILE A 331 -15.72 -8.73 17.14
C ILE A 331 -15.79 -8.48 18.65
N SER A 332 -16.93 -8.01 19.17
CA SER A 332 -17.10 -7.77 20.60
C SER A 332 -17.37 -9.02 21.45
N LEU A 333 -17.81 -10.10 20.81
CA LEU A 333 -18.11 -11.38 21.45
C LEU A 333 -16.94 -12.37 21.39
N ALA A 334 -15.94 -12.11 20.54
CA ALA A 334 -14.69 -12.84 20.43
C ALA A 334 -13.62 -12.28 21.38
#